data_AF-A0A7Y2YSA1-F1
#
_entry.id   AF-A0A7Y2YSA1-F1
#
_cell.length_a   1.000
_cell.length_b   1.000
_cell.length_c   1.000
_cell.angle_alpha   90.00
_cell.angle_beta   90.00
_cell.angle_gamma   90.00
#
_symmetry.space_group_name_H-M   'P 1'
#
loop_
_entity.id
_entity.type
_entity.pdbx_description
1 polymer ?
#
loop_
_entity_poly.entity_id
_entity_poly.type
_entity_poly.pdbx_seq_one_letter_code
_entity_poly.pdbx_strand_id
1 'polypeptide(L)'
;MRCARSISLTLALLGAACWRIGEPTESAAVVSWAAFPDTVVVGEPFSFEFAGPVSPDACGRLDTAVVRFEGTAIRLSGRRSVYDTMCSDSPVAFYEARPLQIERAGRYPVTAGELELGEIVALDSGRFSRMRARGEGSVAEAGGCLLFGPGWVGNQRPFVLRGAPGRIRSEVDTGRRVHVVGTLAGFSLCGPFGSRPVIEVDTAWVTNRRVEDYYRSID
;
A
#
# COMPACT_ATOMS: atom_id res chain seq x y z
N MET A 1 54.54 43.23 -23.64
CA MET A 1 54.12 42.25 -22.60
C MET A 1 52.65 42.45 -22.27
N ARG A 2 51.75 41.80 -23.01
CA ARG A 2 50.35 41.56 -22.61
C ARG A 2 49.88 40.31 -23.33
N CYS A 3 49.63 39.22 -22.61
CA CYS A 3 48.83 38.12 -23.13
C CYS A 3 48.14 37.39 -21.97
N ALA A 4 46.83 37.27 -22.12
CA ALA A 4 45.92 36.26 -21.58
C ALA A 4 46.03 35.88 -20.09
N ARG A 5 45.24 36.56 -19.25
CA ARG A 5 44.65 35.99 -18.04
C ARG A 5 43.15 36.22 -18.09
N SER A 6 42.40 35.37 -18.80
CA SER A 6 40.93 35.37 -18.75
C SER A 6 40.31 34.16 -19.45
N ILE A 7 40.84 32.94 -19.25
CA ILE A 7 40.12 31.71 -19.62
C ILE A 7 40.51 30.60 -18.64
N SER A 8 39.98 30.61 -17.42
CA SER A 8 40.10 29.44 -16.51
C SER A 8 39.03 29.36 -15.41
N LEU A 9 38.07 30.29 -15.32
CA LEU A 9 37.03 30.22 -14.28
C LEU A 9 35.64 29.81 -14.78
N THR A 10 35.43 29.71 -16.09
CA THR A 10 34.10 29.38 -16.66
C THR A 10 33.93 27.90 -17.00
N LEU A 11 34.97 27.06 -16.89
CA LEU A 11 34.87 25.61 -17.12
C LEU A 11 34.68 24.79 -15.83
N ALA A 12 34.87 25.39 -14.65
CA ALA A 12 34.69 24.70 -13.37
C ALA A 12 33.22 24.60 -12.92
N LEU A 13 32.29 25.29 -13.60
CA LEU A 13 30.85 25.26 -13.30
C LEU A 13 30.06 24.23 -14.13
N LEU A 14 30.71 23.49 -15.04
CA LEU A 14 30.09 22.36 -15.77
C LEU A 14 30.26 21.00 -15.06
N GLY A 15 30.96 20.96 -13.92
CA GLY A 15 31.20 19.74 -13.13
C GLY A 15 30.36 19.59 -11.87
N ALA A 16 29.47 20.53 -11.56
CA ALA A 16 28.66 20.49 -10.35
C ALA A 16 27.32 19.78 -10.61
N ALA A 17 27.30 18.50 -10.25
CA ALA A 17 26.13 17.66 -10.03
C ALA A 17 25.23 17.44 -11.26
N CYS A 18 25.68 16.59 -12.19
CA CYS A 18 24.79 15.50 -12.57
C CYS A 18 24.44 14.78 -11.27
N TRP A 19 23.27 15.11 -10.70
CA TRP A 19 22.66 14.32 -9.65
C TRP A 19 22.49 12.93 -10.24
N ARG A 20 23.45 12.06 -9.96
CA ARG A 20 23.43 10.68 -10.41
C ARG A 20 22.40 10.02 -9.51
N ILE A 21 21.13 10.15 -9.90
CA ILE A 21 20.07 9.28 -9.43
C ILE A 21 20.64 7.88 -9.66
N GLY A 22 20.93 7.15 -8.57
CA GLY A 22 21.41 5.78 -8.66
C GLY A 22 20.50 4.99 -9.60
N GLU A 23 21.07 4.00 -10.31
CA GLU A 23 20.23 3.12 -11.12
C GLU A 23 19.18 2.44 -10.22
N PRO A 24 17.91 2.38 -10.63
CA PRO A 24 16.88 1.77 -9.81
C PRO A 24 17.20 0.29 -9.59
N THR A 25 17.20 -0.14 -8.33
CA THR A 25 17.22 -1.56 -7.99
C THR A 25 15.79 -2.08 -8.00
N GLU A 26 15.48 -3.00 -8.91
CA GLU A 26 14.16 -3.66 -8.96
C GLU A 26 13.99 -4.63 -7.78
N SER A 27 12.80 -4.62 -7.17
CA SER A 27 12.41 -5.53 -6.08
C SER A 27 10.91 -5.82 -6.17
N ALA A 28 10.47 -6.92 -5.55
CA ALA A 28 9.04 -7.12 -5.31
C ALA A 28 8.48 -6.01 -4.40
N ALA A 29 7.24 -5.59 -4.66
CA ALA A 29 6.45 -4.84 -3.71
C ALA A 29 5.51 -5.81 -2.99
N VAL A 30 5.42 -5.69 -1.67
CA VAL A 30 4.57 -6.58 -0.85
C VAL A 30 3.14 -6.06 -0.93
N VAL A 31 2.17 -6.94 -1.16
CA VAL A 31 0.76 -6.64 -0.90
C VAL A 31 0.45 -7.10 0.51
N SER A 32 0.07 -6.18 1.39
CA SER A 32 -0.16 -6.49 2.81
C SER A 32 -1.62 -6.35 3.23
N TRP A 33 -2.45 -5.81 2.34
CA TRP A 33 -3.85 -5.54 2.59
C TRP A 33 -4.68 -5.65 1.30
N ALA A 34 -5.92 -6.09 1.45
CA ALA A 34 -6.93 -6.03 0.39
C ALA A 34 -8.33 -5.79 0.95
N ALA A 35 -9.21 -5.22 0.12
CA ALA A 35 -10.63 -5.21 0.33
C ALA A 35 -11.41 -5.66 -0.91
N PHE A 36 -12.33 -6.58 -0.67
CA PHE A 36 -13.18 -7.18 -1.69
C PHE A 36 -14.47 -7.73 -1.07
N PRO A 37 -15.56 -7.87 -1.83
CA PRO A 37 -16.74 -8.60 -1.38
C PRO A 37 -16.42 -10.09 -1.17
N ASP A 38 -16.86 -10.68 -0.06
CA ASP A 38 -16.89 -12.14 0.13
C ASP A 38 -17.74 -12.84 -0.94
N THR A 39 -18.81 -12.19 -1.42
CA THR A 39 -19.67 -12.73 -2.48
C THR A 39 -19.85 -11.75 -3.63
N VAL A 40 -19.77 -12.27 -4.86
CA VAL A 40 -20.00 -11.52 -6.11
C VAL A 40 -20.92 -12.28 -7.04
N VAL A 41 -21.49 -11.59 -8.04
CA VAL A 41 -22.30 -12.21 -9.10
C VAL A 41 -21.45 -12.35 -10.36
N VAL A 42 -21.53 -13.53 -10.98
CA VAL A 42 -20.80 -13.85 -12.20
C VAL A 42 -21.17 -12.85 -13.31
N GLY A 43 -20.16 -12.33 -14.00
CA GLY A 43 -20.33 -11.37 -15.08
C GLY A 43 -20.60 -9.92 -14.63
N GLU A 44 -20.78 -9.67 -13.33
CA GLU A 44 -20.98 -8.31 -12.82
C GLU A 44 -19.67 -7.70 -12.31
N PRO A 45 -19.40 -6.42 -12.62
CA PRO A 45 -18.21 -5.74 -12.11
C PRO A 45 -18.35 -5.42 -10.62
N PHE A 46 -17.28 -5.63 -9.85
CA PHE A 46 -17.19 -5.27 -8.44
C PHE A 46 -15.88 -4.55 -8.13
N SER A 47 -15.87 -3.73 -7.08
CA SER A 47 -14.65 -3.04 -6.64
C SER A 47 -13.70 -4.01 -5.94
N PHE A 48 -12.44 -4.00 -6.33
CA PHE A 48 -11.36 -4.70 -5.66
C PHE A 48 -10.25 -3.72 -5.34
N GLU A 49 -9.86 -3.65 -4.08
CA GLU A 49 -8.86 -2.73 -3.57
C GLU A 49 -7.72 -3.50 -2.93
N PHE A 50 -6.49 -3.06 -3.10
CA PHE A 50 -5.34 -3.65 -2.43
C PHE A 50 -4.21 -2.64 -2.27
N ALA A 51 -3.38 -2.88 -1.26
CA ALA A 51 -2.37 -1.93 -0.82
C ALA A 51 -1.18 -2.66 -0.22
N GLY A 52 -0.06 -1.94 -0.12
CA GLY A 52 1.16 -2.51 0.42
C GLY A 52 2.31 -1.52 0.52
N PRO A 53 3.40 -1.87 1.22
CA PRO A 53 4.56 -1.00 1.33
C PRO A 53 5.35 -1.00 0.01
N VAL A 54 5.86 0.17 -0.36
CA VAL A 54 6.80 0.35 -1.48
C VAL A 54 8.22 0.48 -0.94
N SER A 55 8.48 1.32 0.06
CA SER A 55 9.82 1.55 0.59
C SER A 55 9.75 2.12 2.01
N PRO A 56 10.82 1.98 2.81
CA PRO A 56 10.90 2.60 4.13
C PRO A 56 11.08 4.12 4.06
N ASP A 57 11.46 4.65 2.90
CA ASP A 57 11.76 6.05 2.63
C ASP A 57 11.06 6.52 1.34
N ALA A 58 11.25 7.79 0.97
CA ALA A 58 10.68 8.35 -0.25
C ALA A 58 11.29 7.80 -1.56
N CYS A 59 12.18 6.80 -1.51
CA CYS A 59 13.01 6.36 -2.64
C CYS A 59 12.41 5.18 -3.39
N GLY A 60 11.28 4.67 -2.94
CA GLY A 60 10.53 3.64 -3.65
C GLY A 60 9.56 4.24 -4.65
N ARG A 61 9.56 3.69 -5.85
CA ARG A 61 8.51 3.87 -6.84
C ARG A 61 7.82 2.54 -7.09
N LEU A 62 6.49 2.52 -7.02
CA LEU A 62 5.72 1.40 -7.54
C LEU A 62 5.78 1.43 -9.07
N ASP A 63 6.28 0.36 -9.68
CA ASP A 63 6.32 0.23 -11.14
C ASP A 63 5.05 -0.44 -11.65
N THR A 64 4.62 -1.52 -10.98
CA THR A 64 3.39 -2.24 -11.34
C THR A 64 2.69 -2.82 -10.11
N ALA A 65 1.37 -2.90 -10.20
CA ALA A 65 0.52 -3.63 -9.26
C ALA A 65 -0.48 -4.47 -10.04
N VAL A 66 -0.48 -5.77 -9.78
CA VAL A 66 -1.05 -6.79 -10.66
C VAL A 66 -2.04 -7.63 -9.88
N VAL A 67 -3.19 -7.87 -10.52
CA VAL A 67 -4.18 -8.88 -10.13
C VAL A 67 -4.19 -9.93 -11.24
N ARG A 68 -3.93 -11.19 -10.91
CA ARG A 68 -3.95 -12.32 -11.86
C ARG A 68 -4.98 -13.35 -11.44
N PHE A 69 -5.74 -13.83 -12.42
CA PHE A 69 -6.57 -15.01 -12.29
C PHE A 69 -5.75 -16.23 -12.73
N GLU A 70 -5.46 -17.12 -11.78
CA GLU A 70 -4.72 -18.36 -12.01
C GLU A 70 -5.64 -19.54 -11.72
N GLY A 71 -6.38 -19.98 -12.73
CA GLY A 71 -7.41 -21.00 -12.57
C GLY A 71 -8.51 -20.52 -11.62
N THR A 72 -8.54 -21.08 -10.42
CA THR A 72 -9.48 -20.71 -9.36
C THR A 72 -8.89 -19.76 -8.33
N ALA A 73 -7.67 -19.24 -8.49
CA ALA A 73 -7.08 -18.31 -7.51
C ALA A 73 -6.97 -16.89 -8.06
N ILE A 74 -7.09 -15.91 -7.16
CA ILE A 74 -6.75 -14.51 -7.43
C ILE A 74 -5.42 -14.23 -6.73
N ARG A 75 -4.39 -13.93 -7.52
CA ARG A 75 -3.05 -13.61 -7.02
C ARG A 75 -2.74 -12.13 -7.18
N LEU A 76 -2.34 -11.53 -6.08
CA LEU A 76 -1.92 -10.14 -6.00
C LEU A 76 -0.39 -10.07 -5.94
N SER A 77 0.19 -9.17 -6.72
CA SER A 77 1.62 -8.89 -6.66
C SER A 77 1.91 -7.45 -7.05
N GLY A 78 3.09 -6.96 -6.69
CA GLY A 78 3.58 -5.67 -7.16
C GLY A 78 5.07 -5.73 -7.46
N ARG A 79 5.53 -4.81 -8.29
CA ARG A 79 6.94 -4.56 -8.59
C ARG A 79 7.27 -3.12 -8.27
N ARG A 80 8.43 -2.91 -7.68
CA ARG A 80 8.95 -1.59 -7.32
C ARG A 80 10.39 -1.42 -7.77
N SER A 81 10.78 -0.16 -7.85
CA SER A 81 12.16 0.30 -8.01
C SER A 81 12.54 1.12 -6.79
N VAL A 82 13.75 0.94 -6.27
CA VAL A 82 14.32 1.75 -5.17
C VAL A 82 15.56 2.49 -5.67
N TYR A 83 15.71 3.74 -5.25
CA TYR A 83 16.85 4.59 -5.60
C TYR A 83 17.77 4.80 -4.39
N ASP A 84 19.09 4.69 -4.58
CA ASP A 84 20.08 4.74 -3.48
C ASP A 84 20.42 6.16 -2.99
N THR A 85 19.87 7.19 -3.63
CA THR A 85 20.25 8.59 -3.37
C THR A 85 19.03 9.50 -3.36
N MET A 86 18.96 10.37 -2.34
CA MET A 86 17.98 11.46 -2.12
C MET A 86 16.58 11.07 -1.63
N CYS A 87 16.43 10.72 -0.34
CA CYS A 87 15.10 10.55 0.24
C CYS A 87 14.93 11.09 1.66
N SER A 88 13.70 11.48 1.96
CA SER A 88 13.25 11.64 3.33
C SER A 88 12.99 10.26 3.93
N ASP A 89 13.11 10.16 5.25
CA ASP A 89 12.82 8.95 6.03
C ASP A 89 11.30 8.68 6.14
N SER A 90 10.54 8.98 5.08
CA SER A 90 9.08 8.86 5.02
C SER A 90 8.69 7.57 4.29
N PRO A 91 8.07 6.60 4.96
CA PRO A 91 7.67 5.34 4.32
C PRO A 91 6.65 5.54 3.20
N VAL A 92 6.94 5.02 2.02
CA VAL A 92 6.01 5.06 0.88
C VAL A 92 5.23 3.76 0.80
N ALA A 93 3.92 3.88 0.63
CA ALA A 93 3.01 2.77 0.39
C ALA A 93 2.29 2.96 -0.94
N PHE A 94 1.65 1.88 -1.39
CA PHE A 94 0.74 1.91 -2.51
C PHE A 94 -0.69 1.53 -2.21
N TYR A 95 -1.58 2.03 -3.05
CA TYR A 95 -3.01 1.73 -3.03
C TYR A 95 -3.55 1.67 -4.45
N GLU A 96 -4.22 0.57 -4.75
CA GLU A 96 -4.86 0.31 -6.03
C GLU A 96 -6.33 -0.01 -5.79
N ALA A 97 -7.19 0.61 -6.58
CA ALA A 97 -8.61 0.30 -6.65
C ALA A 97 -8.98 0.11 -8.12
N ARG A 98 -9.55 -1.03 -8.46
CA ARG A 98 -9.97 -1.33 -9.83
C ARG A 98 -11.23 -2.19 -9.86
N PRO A 99 -12.10 -1.99 -10.87
CA PRO A 99 -13.19 -2.92 -11.10
C PRO A 99 -12.64 -4.27 -11.58
N LEU A 100 -13.16 -5.36 -11.04
CA LEU A 100 -12.92 -6.73 -11.49
C LEU A 100 -14.24 -7.40 -11.85
N GLN A 101 -14.14 -8.46 -12.65
CA GLN A 101 -15.26 -9.30 -13.04
C GLN A 101 -14.82 -10.76 -13.00
N ILE A 102 -15.69 -11.64 -12.49
CA ILE A 102 -15.45 -13.09 -12.48
C ILE A 102 -16.47 -13.75 -13.42
N GLU A 103 -15.96 -14.52 -14.38
CA GLU A 103 -16.79 -15.10 -15.46
C GLU A 103 -17.38 -16.46 -15.13
N ARG A 104 -17.02 -17.08 -14.01
CA ARG A 104 -17.47 -18.43 -13.64
C ARG A 104 -17.78 -18.50 -12.16
N ALA A 105 -18.85 -19.22 -11.82
CA ALA A 105 -19.17 -19.50 -10.43
C ALA A 105 -18.08 -20.37 -9.79
N GLY A 106 -17.82 -20.14 -8.51
CA GLY A 106 -16.75 -20.85 -7.80
C GLY A 106 -16.25 -20.11 -6.58
N ARG A 107 -15.19 -20.67 -6.00
CA ARG A 107 -14.48 -20.11 -4.85
C ARG A 107 -13.09 -19.69 -5.28
N TYR A 108 -12.75 -18.46 -4.96
CA TYR A 108 -11.54 -17.80 -5.41
C TYR A 108 -10.72 -17.32 -4.20
N PRO A 109 -9.77 -18.13 -3.69
CA PRO A 109 -8.82 -17.65 -2.70
C PRO A 109 -8.07 -16.44 -3.25
N VAL A 110 -7.97 -15.41 -2.41
CA VAL A 110 -7.24 -14.18 -2.68
C VAL A 110 -5.94 -14.24 -1.90
N THR A 111 -4.82 -14.21 -2.63
CA THR A 111 -3.49 -14.43 -2.06
C THR A 111 -2.49 -13.36 -2.51
N ALA A 112 -1.49 -13.10 -1.68
CA ALA A 112 -0.36 -12.22 -1.96
C ALA A 112 0.94 -12.92 -1.53
N GLY A 113 1.62 -13.56 -2.48
CA GLY A 113 2.70 -14.50 -2.15
C GLY A 113 2.13 -15.65 -1.29
N GLU A 114 2.69 -15.85 -0.10
CA GLU A 114 2.21 -16.85 0.87
C GLU A 114 1.07 -16.35 1.76
N LEU A 115 0.72 -15.06 1.69
CA LEU A 115 -0.32 -14.46 2.52
C LEU A 115 -1.72 -14.78 1.96
N GLU A 116 -2.54 -15.46 2.75
CA GLU A 116 -3.96 -15.64 2.47
C GLU A 116 -4.77 -14.45 3.01
N LEU A 117 -5.38 -13.70 2.09
CA LEU A 117 -6.15 -12.49 2.41
C LEU A 117 -7.64 -12.79 2.59
N GLY A 118 -8.16 -13.85 1.97
CA GLY A 118 -9.53 -14.31 2.11
C GLY A 118 -9.99 -15.10 0.89
N GLU A 119 -11.31 -15.21 0.71
CA GLU A 119 -11.92 -15.93 -0.40
C GLU A 119 -13.08 -15.09 -0.97
N ILE A 120 -13.20 -15.08 -2.30
CA ILE A 120 -14.38 -14.57 -3.01
C ILE A 120 -15.20 -15.76 -3.49
N VAL A 121 -16.49 -15.77 -3.19
CA VAL A 121 -17.45 -16.73 -3.73
C VAL A 121 -18.22 -16.07 -4.87
N ALA A 122 -17.99 -16.52 -6.09
CA ALA A 122 -18.74 -16.08 -7.27
C ALA A 122 -19.99 -16.94 -7.46
N LEU A 123 -21.15 -16.29 -7.53
CA LEU A 123 -22.48 -16.90 -7.59
C LEU A 123 -23.15 -16.56 -8.93
N ASP A 124 -24.00 -17.46 -9.44
CA ASP A 124 -24.75 -17.20 -10.68
C ASP A 124 -25.83 -16.11 -10.52
N SER A 125 -26.27 -15.83 -9.30
CA SER A 125 -27.24 -14.78 -8.99
C SER A 125 -27.18 -14.39 -7.51
N GLY A 126 -27.69 -13.21 -7.16
CA GLY A 126 -27.80 -12.75 -5.77
C GLY A 126 -27.40 -11.30 -5.60
N ARG A 127 -26.87 -10.98 -4.42
CA ARG A 127 -26.32 -9.65 -4.10
C ARG A 127 -24.87 -9.77 -3.68
N PHE A 128 -24.11 -8.71 -3.91
CA PHE A 128 -22.78 -8.61 -3.36
C PHE A 128 -22.84 -8.50 -1.84
N SER A 129 -21.87 -9.11 -1.17
CA SER A 129 -21.64 -8.82 0.23
C SER A 129 -21.08 -7.41 0.39
N ARG A 130 -20.98 -6.94 1.64
CA ARG A 130 -20.13 -5.78 1.94
C ARG A 130 -18.68 -6.09 1.58
N MET A 131 -17.92 -5.05 1.23
CA MET A 131 -16.48 -5.19 1.02
C MET A 131 -15.80 -5.44 2.35
N ARG A 132 -15.27 -6.65 2.53
CA ARG A 132 -14.44 -7.01 3.68
C ARG A 132 -13.04 -6.49 3.41
N ALA A 133 -12.45 -5.83 4.40
CA ALA A 133 -11.09 -5.32 4.38
C ALA A 133 -10.25 -6.13 5.37
N ARG A 134 -9.10 -6.63 4.91
CA ARG A 134 -8.17 -7.38 5.74
C ARG A 134 -6.73 -7.07 5.38
N GLY A 135 -5.89 -6.93 6.38
CA GLY A 135 -4.46 -6.84 6.16
C GLY A 135 -3.69 -6.40 7.38
N GLU A 136 -2.42 -6.16 7.15
CA GLU A 136 -1.52 -5.60 8.14
C GLU A 136 -0.98 -4.24 7.68
N GLY A 137 -0.61 -3.43 8.66
CA GLY A 137 -0.08 -2.09 8.44
C GLY A 137 0.34 -1.44 9.74
N SER A 138 0.75 -0.19 9.62
CA SER A 138 1.10 0.70 10.72
C SER A 138 -0.11 1.57 11.08
N VAL A 139 -0.09 2.09 12.31
CA VAL A 139 -1.14 2.99 12.78
C VAL A 139 -0.52 4.31 13.25
N ALA A 140 -1.14 5.41 12.84
CA ALA A 140 -0.75 6.78 13.20
C ALA A 140 -1.99 7.61 13.52
N GLU A 141 -1.83 8.75 14.20
CA GLU A 141 -2.89 9.73 14.39
C GLU A 141 -2.67 10.96 13.49
N ALA A 142 -3.71 11.38 12.77
CA ALA A 142 -3.68 12.61 12.01
C ALA A 142 -5.07 13.25 11.92
N GLY A 143 -5.17 14.52 12.33
CA GLY A 143 -6.43 15.27 12.27
C GLY A 143 -7.57 14.62 13.05
N GLY A 144 -7.26 13.99 14.20
CA GLY A 144 -8.23 13.28 15.05
C GLY A 144 -8.67 11.90 14.51
N CYS A 145 -8.12 11.46 13.37
CA CYS A 145 -8.34 10.13 12.85
C CYS A 145 -7.20 9.20 13.22
N LEU A 146 -7.56 7.95 13.51
CA LEU A 146 -6.62 6.83 13.54
C LEU A 146 -6.44 6.33 12.10
N LEU A 147 -5.27 6.59 11.52
CA LEU A 147 -4.92 6.20 10.16
C LEU A 147 -4.20 4.86 10.18
N PHE A 148 -4.66 3.94 9.35
CA PHE A 148 -4.08 2.62 9.12
C PHE A 148 -3.58 2.52 7.68
N GLY A 149 -2.38 1.98 7.51
CA GLY A 149 -1.89 1.67 6.18
C GLY A 149 -0.48 1.08 6.23
N PRO A 150 -0.02 0.49 5.12
CA PRO A 150 1.31 -0.11 5.06
C PRO A 150 2.49 0.90 5.01
N GLY A 151 2.23 2.21 5.08
CA GLY A 151 3.24 3.28 5.04
C GLY A 151 2.64 4.65 5.32
N TRP A 152 3.49 5.68 5.41
CA TRP A 152 3.15 7.03 5.88
C TRP A 152 3.48 8.07 4.80
N VAL A 153 2.46 8.40 3.99
CA VAL A 153 2.37 9.58 3.11
C VAL A 153 3.02 9.46 1.72
N GLY A 154 2.24 9.83 0.69
CA GLY A 154 2.67 9.97 -0.72
C GLY A 154 1.68 9.31 -1.67
N ASN A 155 0.98 10.08 -2.51
CA ASN A 155 -0.01 9.73 -3.58
C ASN A 155 -1.01 8.56 -3.37
N GLN A 156 -1.00 7.89 -2.22
CA GLN A 156 -1.56 6.56 -2.00
C GLN A 156 -2.14 6.58 -0.57
N ARG A 157 -3.43 6.24 -0.45
CA ARG A 157 -4.29 6.74 0.63
C ARG A 157 -4.31 5.77 1.83
N PRO A 158 -3.99 6.21 3.07
CA PRO A 158 -4.26 5.41 4.26
C PRO A 158 -5.77 5.34 4.54
N PHE A 159 -6.18 4.33 5.29
CA PHE A 159 -7.55 4.09 5.76
C PHE A 159 -7.78 4.72 7.13
N VAL A 160 -8.99 5.18 7.40
CA VAL A 160 -9.42 5.58 8.74
C VAL A 160 -10.00 4.39 9.44
N LEU A 161 -9.62 4.18 10.69
CA LEU A 161 -10.20 3.15 11.53
C LEU A 161 -11.37 3.72 12.35
N ARG A 162 -12.56 3.16 12.15
CA ARG A 162 -13.75 3.40 12.98
C ARG A 162 -14.03 2.18 13.85
N GLY A 163 -14.39 2.40 15.11
CA GLY A 163 -14.62 1.30 16.07
C GLY A 163 -13.32 0.66 16.59
N ALA A 164 -12.16 1.27 16.32
CA ALA A 164 -10.87 0.75 16.76
C ALA A 164 -10.80 0.59 18.30
N PRO A 165 -10.46 -0.60 18.82
CA PRO A 165 -10.33 -0.84 20.25
C PRO A 165 -9.21 0.01 20.87
N GLY A 166 -9.34 0.29 22.18
CA GLY A 166 -8.39 1.12 22.93
C GLY A 166 -6.93 0.64 22.83
N ARG A 167 -6.72 -0.68 22.70
CA ARG A 167 -5.38 -1.26 22.50
C ARG A 167 -4.69 -0.81 21.21
N ILE A 168 -5.41 -0.50 20.12
CA ILE A 168 -4.75 0.02 18.90
C ILE A 168 -4.30 1.46 19.13
N ARG A 169 -5.09 2.25 19.86
CA ARG A 169 -4.76 3.66 20.13
C ARG A 169 -3.47 3.80 20.93
N SER A 170 -3.18 2.87 21.84
CA SER A 170 -1.89 2.84 22.56
C SER A 170 -0.69 2.46 21.68
N GLU A 171 -0.91 2.05 20.43
CA GLU A 171 0.13 1.57 19.52
C GLU A 171 0.43 2.57 18.40
N VAL A 172 -0.21 3.74 18.42
CA VAL A 172 0.12 4.88 17.57
C VAL A 172 1.60 5.20 17.70
N ASP A 173 2.29 5.31 16.55
CA ASP A 173 3.70 5.68 16.43
C ASP A 173 4.70 4.73 17.15
N THR A 174 4.27 3.51 17.50
CA THR A 174 5.14 2.52 18.18
C THR A 174 6.06 1.73 17.24
N GLY A 175 5.94 1.94 15.93
CA GLY A 175 6.63 1.14 14.91
C GLY A 175 6.17 -0.33 14.85
N ARG A 176 5.09 -0.69 15.54
CA ARG A 176 4.50 -2.03 15.49
C ARG A 176 3.47 -2.17 14.38
N ARG A 177 3.31 -3.41 13.89
CA ARG A 177 2.27 -3.76 12.93
C ARG A 177 0.99 -4.16 13.62
N VAL A 178 -0.12 -3.65 13.09
CA VAL A 178 -1.47 -4.00 13.50
C VAL A 178 -2.10 -4.81 12.38
N HIS A 179 -2.69 -5.96 12.73
CA HIS A 179 -3.59 -6.67 11.85
C HIS A 179 -5.01 -6.12 12.05
N VAL A 180 -5.70 -5.84 10.95
CA VAL A 180 -7.06 -5.32 10.93
C VAL A 180 -7.93 -6.20 10.05
N VAL A 181 -9.10 -6.56 10.58
CA VAL A 181 -10.22 -7.15 9.85
C VAL A 181 -11.43 -6.24 10.05
N GLY A 182 -12.13 -5.93 8.97
CA GLY A 182 -13.30 -5.07 9.03
C GLY A 182 -14.05 -4.98 7.72
N THR A 183 -14.86 -3.94 7.58
CA THR A 183 -15.60 -3.65 6.33
C THR A 183 -15.39 -2.21 5.90
N LEU A 184 -15.35 -1.98 4.59
CA LEU A 184 -15.34 -0.61 4.07
C LEU A 184 -16.70 0.04 4.29
N ALA A 185 -16.69 1.23 4.89
CA ALA A 185 -17.89 1.91 5.37
C ALA A 185 -18.06 3.33 4.81
N GLY A 186 -17.32 3.69 3.75
CA GLY A 186 -17.37 4.99 3.10
C GLY A 186 -16.10 5.80 3.33
N PHE A 187 -16.25 7.10 3.58
CA PHE A 187 -15.13 8.04 3.70
C PHE A 187 -15.26 8.98 4.90
N SER A 188 -14.13 9.45 5.42
CA SER A 188 -14.05 10.46 6.50
C SER A 188 -12.95 11.49 6.20
N LEU A 189 -13.09 12.70 6.73
CA LEU A 189 -12.10 13.78 6.59
C LEU A 189 -11.11 13.73 7.75
N CYS A 190 -9.82 13.69 7.44
CA CYS A 190 -8.75 13.60 8.44
C CYS A 190 -7.78 14.76 8.30
N GLY A 191 -8.16 15.89 8.91
CA GLY A 191 -7.39 17.12 8.87
C GLY A 191 -7.09 17.61 7.44
N PRO A 192 -5.92 18.20 7.19
CA PRO A 192 -5.59 18.83 5.90
C PRO A 192 -5.36 17.82 4.77
N PHE A 193 -5.31 16.52 5.07
CA PHE A 193 -4.99 15.49 4.09
C PHE A 193 -6.17 15.01 3.24
N GLY A 194 -7.36 15.58 3.47
CA GLY A 194 -8.57 15.32 2.70
C GLY A 194 -9.32 14.06 3.14
N SER A 195 -10.15 13.56 2.22
CA SER A 195 -11.03 12.41 2.43
C SER A 195 -10.26 11.10 2.39
N ARG A 196 -10.55 10.20 3.35
CA ARG A 196 -9.92 8.90 3.55
C ARG A 196 -10.98 7.80 3.58
N PRO A 197 -10.76 6.64 2.92
CA PRO A 197 -11.66 5.51 3.06
C PRO A 197 -11.73 5.05 4.53
N VAL A 198 -12.89 4.61 5.00
CA VAL A 198 -13.12 4.17 6.38
C VAL A 198 -13.23 2.65 6.42
N ILE A 199 -12.46 2.04 7.30
CA ILE A 199 -12.65 0.66 7.73
C ILE A 199 -13.41 0.69 9.06
N GLU A 200 -14.62 0.15 9.08
CA GLU A 200 -15.29 -0.24 10.31
C GLU A 200 -14.66 -1.54 10.81
N VAL A 201 -13.96 -1.46 11.94
CA VAL A 201 -13.11 -2.52 12.47
C VAL A 201 -13.96 -3.54 13.22
N ASP A 202 -13.92 -4.79 12.75
CA ASP A 202 -14.52 -5.94 13.44
C ASP A 202 -13.55 -6.50 14.48
N THR A 203 -12.30 -6.70 14.06
CA THR A 203 -11.23 -7.26 14.90
C THR A 203 -9.89 -6.65 14.54
N ALA A 204 -9.06 -6.47 15.56
CA ALA A 204 -7.72 -6.00 15.36
C ALA A 204 -6.81 -6.38 16.53
N TRP A 205 -5.56 -6.64 16.20
CA TRP A 205 -4.54 -6.97 17.20
C TRP A 205 -3.16 -6.55 16.72
N VAL A 206 -2.31 -6.28 17.69
CA VAL A 206 -0.90 -6.00 17.46
C VAL A 206 -0.20 -7.31 17.15
N THR A 207 0.55 -7.32 16.06
CA THR A 207 1.47 -8.41 15.76
C THR A 207 2.81 -8.11 16.42
N ASN A 208 3.60 -9.13 16.73
CA ASN A 208 4.96 -8.94 17.26
C ASN A 208 5.95 -8.41 16.21
N ARG A 209 5.45 -8.10 14.99
CA ARG A 209 6.24 -7.56 13.89
C ARG A 209 6.36 -6.05 13.96
N ARG A 210 7.49 -5.55 13.49
CA ARG A 210 7.76 -4.12 13.30
C ARG A 210 7.54 -3.72 11.85
N VAL A 211 7.48 -2.41 11.60
CA VAL A 211 7.38 -1.88 10.23
C VAL A 211 8.53 -2.36 9.36
N GLU A 212 9.75 -2.44 9.90
CA GLU A 212 10.93 -2.90 9.17
C GLU A 212 10.81 -4.34 8.64
N ASP A 213 9.96 -5.17 9.28
CA ASP A 213 9.75 -6.56 8.86
C ASP A 213 9.03 -6.68 7.52
N TYR A 214 8.39 -5.62 7.02
CA TYR A 214 7.89 -5.60 5.64
C TYR A 214 9.00 -5.65 4.60
N TYR A 215 10.19 -5.18 4.96
CA TYR A 215 11.30 -4.99 4.03
C TYR A 215 12.37 -6.07 4.19
N ARG A 216 12.28 -6.92 5.23
CA ARG A 216 13.23 -8.02 5.49
C ARG A 216 12.89 -9.33 4.77
N SER A 217 11.74 -9.44 4.09
CA SER A 217 11.28 -10.71 3.50
C SER A 217 11.46 -10.81 1.98
N ILE A 218 12.36 -10.02 1.38
CA ILE A 218 12.61 -10.03 -0.06
C ILE A 218 14.13 -10.11 -0.28
N ASP A 219 14.68 -11.28 0.03
CA ASP A 219 16.01 -11.71 -0.42
C ASP A 219 15.85 -12.91 -1.36
#